data_AF-A0A7S1TNY5-F1
#
_entry.id   AF-A0A7S1TNY5-F1
#
_cell.length_a   1.000
_cell.length_b   1.000
_cell.length_c   1.000
_cell.angle_alpha   90.00
_cell.angle_beta   90.00
_cell.angle_gamma   90.00
#
_symmetry.space_group_name_H-M   'P 1'
#
loop_
_entity.id
_entity.type
_entity.pdbx_description
1 polymer ?
#
loop_
_entity_poly.entity_id
_entity_poly.type
_entity_poly.pdbx_seq_one_letter_code
_entity_poly.pdbx_strand_id
1 'polypeptide(L)'
;VWLLLVFVMAVLGLNLWSGKFFSCSCDPAFQVTNISDLYARREESAPTSPFEVAGDSGAQVLKAFGLGTQLDTLVRGPSRHLRQSQGDSSCNVTLLVGEENASTRCEEMGGTWINYASNFDNVGRAMLTLVQVTTLDDWTEVYLHAADTVGVDKQPIPNNDGGVAAIYF
;
A
#
# COMPACT_ATOMS: atom_id res chain seq x y z
N VAL A 1 7.10 2.16 29.58
CA VAL A 1 7.44 3.40 28.84
C VAL A 1 7.22 3.21 27.35
N TRP A 2 7.86 2.21 26.71
CA TRP A 2 7.68 1.92 25.28
C TRP A 2 6.22 1.71 24.85
N LEU A 3 5.47 0.83 25.53
CA LEU A 3 4.04 0.61 25.24
C LEU A 3 3.17 1.86 25.43
N LEU A 4 3.55 2.77 26.33
CA LEU A 4 2.81 4.02 26.56
C LEU A 4 3.01 4.99 25.40
N LEU A 5 4.24 5.07 24.85
CA LEU A 5 4.52 5.86 23.66
C LEU A 5 3.73 5.33 22.45
N VAL A 6 3.73 4.02 22.23
CA VAL A 6 2.93 3.39 21.15
C VAL A 6 1.44 3.66 21.34
N PHE A 7 0.94 3.60 22.58
CA PHE A 7 -0.47 3.93 22.88
C PHE A 7 -0.82 5.37 22.52
N VAL A 8 0.02 6.34 22.91
CA VAL A 8 -0.21 7.76 22.60
C VAL A 8 -0.16 8.01 21.10
N MET A 9 0.85 7.46 20.40
CA MET A 9 0.93 7.57 18.95
C MET A 9 -0.27 6.93 18.26
N ALA A 10 -0.77 5.79 18.75
CA ALA A 10 -1.97 5.15 18.20
C ALA A 10 -3.18 6.08 18.27
N VAL A 11 -3.43 6.71 19.42
CA VAL A 11 -4.54 7.65 19.60
C VAL A 11 -4.37 8.88 18.70
N LEU A 12 -3.16 9.41 18.53
CA LEU A 12 -2.90 10.49 17.57
C LEU A 12 -3.19 10.06 16.13
N GLY A 13 -2.78 8.85 15.75
CA GLY A 13 -3.00 8.29 14.42
C GLY A 13 -4.48 8.13 14.06
N LEU A 14 -5.33 7.74 15.03
CA LEU A 14 -6.78 7.66 14.81
C LEU A 14 -7.39 9.01 14.42
N ASN A 15 -6.91 10.10 15.01
CA ASN A 15 -7.43 11.44 14.71
C ASN A 15 -7.03 11.92 13.31
N LEU A 16 -5.92 11.40 12.77
CA LEU A 16 -5.39 11.80 11.48
C LEU A 16 -5.93 10.96 10.32
N TRP A 17 -6.02 9.63 10.52
CA TRP A 17 -6.21 8.68 9.41
C TRP A 17 -7.37 7.69 9.55
N SER A 18 -8.26 7.86 10.53
CA SER A 18 -9.45 7.00 10.65
C SER A 18 -10.28 7.00 9.36
N GLY A 19 -10.49 5.82 8.78
CA GLY A 19 -11.32 5.61 7.60
C GLY A 19 -10.70 6.04 6.27
N LYS A 20 -9.41 6.42 6.23
CA LYS A 20 -8.75 6.92 5.01
C LYS A 20 -7.92 5.88 4.24
N PHE A 21 -7.69 4.71 4.83
CA PHE A 21 -6.79 3.66 4.30
C PHE A 21 -7.51 2.70 3.34
N PHE A 22 -8.50 3.20 2.60
CA PHE A 22 -9.24 2.39 1.65
C PHE A 22 -8.81 2.66 0.22
N SER A 23 -8.87 1.64 -0.62
CA SER A 23 -8.61 1.75 -2.05
C SER A 23 -9.52 0.83 -2.86
N CYS A 24 -9.82 1.23 -4.09
CA CYS A 24 -10.54 0.38 -5.03
C CYS A 24 -9.59 -0.66 -5.64
N SER A 25 -9.95 -1.94 -5.55
CA SER A 25 -9.30 -3.04 -6.25
C SER A 25 -10.22 -3.57 -7.35
N CYS A 26 -9.70 -3.63 -8.58
CA CYS A 26 -10.42 -4.12 -9.76
C CYS A 26 -10.00 -5.54 -10.17
N ASP A 27 -9.26 -6.28 -9.33
CA ASP A 27 -8.84 -7.64 -9.68
C ASP A 27 -9.99 -8.64 -9.45
N PRO A 28 -10.63 -9.18 -10.52
CA PRO A 28 -11.69 -10.17 -10.37
C PRO A 28 -11.17 -11.49 -9.78
N ALA A 29 -9.85 -11.72 -9.76
CA ALA A 29 -9.24 -12.91 -9.16
C ALA A 29 -9.05 -12.80 -7.63
N PHE A 30 -9.59 -11.76 -6.97
CA PHE A 30 -9.69 -11.69 -5.52
C PHE A 30 -10.94 -12.40 -4.94
N GLN A 31 -11.84 -12.91 -5.78
CA GLN A 31 -12.76 -13.97 -5.34
C GLN A 31 -12.02 -15.31 -5.31
N VAL A 32 -11.32 -15.56 -4.21
CA VAL A 32 -10.69 -16.85 -3.94
C VAL A 32 -11.78 -17.92 -3.83
N THR A 33 -12.01 -18.66 -4.91
CA THR A 33 -12.83 -19.89 -4.87
C THR A 33 -11.97 -21.13 -4.64
N ASN A 34 -10.63 -21.01 -4.69
CA ASN A 34 -9.70 -22.10 -4.45
C ASN A 34 -8.41 -21.65 -3.75
N ILE A 35 -8.02 -22.39 -2.71
CA ILE A 35 -6.80 -22.13 -1.91
C ILE A 35 -5.53 -22.43 -2.74
N SER A 36 -5.61 -23.29 -3.75
CA SER A 36 -4.48 -23.55 -4.67
C SER A 36 -3.99 -22.28 -5.39
N ASP A 37 -4.91 -21.36 -5.71
CA ASP A 37 -4.60 -20.14 -6.44
C ASP A 37 -3.97 -19.07 -5.54
N LEU A 38 -4.25 -19.15 -4.23
CA LEU A 38 -3.56 -18.34 -3.21
C LEU A 38 -2.10 -18.74 -3.04
N TYR A 39 -1.79 -20.04 -3.12
CA TYR A 39 -0.41 -20.52 -3.02
C TYR A 39 0.38 -20.21 -4.29
N ALA A 40 -0.21 -20.38 -5.47
CA ALA A 40 0.45 -20.02 -6.74
C ALA A 40 0.80 -18.52 -6.83
N ARG A 41 -0.06 -17.63 -6.33
CA ARG A 41 0.22 -16.18 -6.31
C ARG A 41 1.21 -15.76 -5.22
N ARG A 42 1.30 -16.51 -4.11
CA ARG A 42 2.35 -16.33 -3.09
C ARG A 42 3.72 -16.69 -3.65
N GLU A 43 3.82 -17.67 -4.53
CA GLU A 43 5.11 -18.13 -5.08
C GLU A 43 5.71 -17.14 -6.10
N GLU A 44 4.87 -16.34 -6.75
CA GLU A 44 5.29 -15.26 -7.67
C GLU A 44 5.53 -13.90 -6.97
N SER A 45 5.08 -13.78 -5.71
CA SER A 45 5.33 -12.62 -4.83
C SER A 45 6.32 -12.92 -3.71
N ALA A 46 6.71 -14.19 -3.52
CA ALA A 46 7.78 -14.56 -2.63
C ALA A 46 9.10 -14.11 -3.25
N PRO A 47 9.95 -13.38 -2.52
CA PRO A 47 11.29 -13.07 -2.98
C PRO A 47 12.01 -14.40 -3.21
N THR A 48 12.36 -14.66 -4.47
CA THR A 48 13.02 -15.91 -4.90
C THR A 48 14.46 -16.01 -4.36
N SER A 49 14.95 -14.95 -3.72
CA SER A 49 16.23 -14.94 -3.03
C SER A 49 16.18 -14.15 -1.71
N PRO A 50 16.95 -14.54 -0.68
CA PRO A 50 17.09 -13.82 0.58
C PRO A 50 17.53 -12.34 0.47
N PHE A 51 17.90 -11.87 -0.73
CA PHE A 51 18.39 -10.51 -0.99
C PHE A 51 17.30 -9.53 -1.46
N GLU A 52 16.09 -9.99 -1.82
CA GLU A 52 15.00 -9.12 -2.29
C GLU A 52 14.24 -8.41 -1.15
N VAL A 53 14.50 -8.75 0.11
CA VAL A 53 13.93 -8.06 1.30
C VAL A 53 14.73 -6.79 1.66
N ALA A 54 15.78 -6.46 0.89
CA ALA A 54 16.37 -5.14 0.96
C ALA A 54 15.47 -4.18 0.17
N GLY A 55 14.60 -3.45 0.89
CA GLY A 55 13.96 -2.24 0.36
C GLY A 55 14.97 -1.33 -0.34
N ASP A 56 14.48 -0.37 -1.13
CA ASP A 56 15.14 0.48 -2.14
C ASP A 56 16.55 1.06 -1.85
N SER A 57 17.09 0.89 -0.64
CA SER A 57 18.48 1.11 -0.26
C SER A 57 19.50 0.21 -1.01
N GLY A 58 19.14 -1.02 -1.39
CA GLY A 58 20.05 -1.95 -2.09
C GLY A 58 20.40 -1.54 -3.52
N ALA A 59 19.44 -0.94 -4.23
CA ALA A 59 19.59 -0.52 -5.63
C ALA A 59 20.54 0.68 -5.81
N GLN A 60 20.74 1.49 -4.76
CA GLN A 60 21.69 2.62 -4.77
C GLN A 60 23.15 2.14 -4.78
N VAL A 61 23.46 1.02 -4.13
CA VAL A 61 24.81 0.47 -4.03
C VAL A 61 25.27 -0.07 -5.39
N LEU A 62 24.39 -0.72 -6.15
CA LEU A 62 24.71 -1.24 -7.48
C LEU A 62 24.96 -0.15 -8.53
N LYS A 63 24.29 1.01 -8.38
CA LYS A 63 24.55 2.21 -9.20
C LYS A 63 25.93 2.81 -8.92
N ALA A 64 26.39 2.76 -7.67
CA ALA A 64 27.71 3.26 -7.28
C ALA A 64 28.88 2.42 -7.84
N PHE A 65 28.67 1.13 -8.13
CA PHE A 65 29.68 0.23 -8.72
C PHE A 65 29.66 0.17 -10.25
N GLY A 66 28.85 1.00 -10.93
CA GLY A 66 28.90 1.15 -12.39
C GLY A 66 28.43 -0.06 -13.20
N LEU A 67 27.70 -0.99 -12.58
CA LEU A 67 27.18 -2.21 -13.22
C LEU A 67 25.76 -2.04 -13.82
N GLY A 68 25.20 -0.82 -13.78
CA GLY A 68 23.78 -0.56 -14.04
C GLY A 68 23.46 0.07 -15.38
N THR A 69 23.87 -0.50 -16.52
CA THR A 69 23.47 0.04 -17.85
C THR A 69 22.88 -0.98 -18.82
N GLN A 70 22.61 -2.21 -18.39
CA GLN A 70 21.91 -3.18 -19.25
C GLN A 70 20.83 -4.01 -18.52
N LEU A 71 20.41 -3.60 -17.33
CA LEU A 71 19.27 -4.20 -16.61
C LEU A 71 18.11 -3.22 -16.35
N ASP A 72 18.15 -2.01 -16.93
CA ASP A 72 17.14 -0.97 -16.66
C ASP A 72 15.80 -1.22 -17.39
N THR A 73 15.77 -2.11 -18.40
CA THR A 73 14.55 -2.49 -19.13
C THR A 73 13.90 -3.78 -18.65
N LEU A 74 14.53 -4.53 -17.74
CA LEU A 74 13.94 -5.73 -17.12
C LEU A 74 13.65 -5.54 -15.62
N VAL A 75 14.18 -4.49 -14.99
CA VAL A 75 13.81 -4.07 -13.62
C VAL A 75 12.81 -2.90 -13.62
N ARG A 76 12.63 -2.19 -14.75
CA ARG A 76 11.38 -1.47 -14.99
C ARG A 76 10.29 -2.45 -15.37
N GLY A 77 9.87 -3.24 -14.39
CA GLY A 77 8.45 -3.54 -14.30
C GLY A 77 7.67 -2.20 -14.26
N PRO A 78 6.44 -2.15 -14.79
CA PRO A 78 5.62 -0.96 -14.67
C PRO A 78 5.55 -0.60 -13.19
N SER A 79 5.76 0.68 -12.87
CA SER A 79 5.77 1.25 -11.52
C SER A 79 4.79 0.52 -10.60
N ARG A 80 5.23 0.15 -9.39
CA ARG A 80 4.46 -0.66 -8.42
C ARG A 80 3.15 -0.01 -7.93
N HIS A 81 2.76 1.14 -8.49
CA HIS A 81 1.45 1.78 -8.33
C HIS A 81 0.55 1.77 -9.59
N LEU A 82 0.97 1.12 -10.68
CA LEU A 82 0.15 0.91 -11.89
C LEU A 82 0.38 -0.50 -12.47
N ARG A 83 0.14 -1.57 -11.69
CA ARG A 83 -0.43 -2.77 -12.31
C ARG A 83 -1.92 -2.53 -12.50
N GLN A 84 -2.27 -1.74 -13.52
CA GLN A 84 -3.46 -2.08 -14.28
C GLN A 84 -3.14 -3.43 -14.91
N SER A 85 -3.84 -4.47 -14.46
CA SER A 85 -4.02 -5.66 -15.29
C SER A 85 -4.55 -5.18 -16.64
N GLN A 86 -3.72 -5.30 -17.68
CA GLN A 86 -4.25 -5.48 -19.03
C GLN A 86 -5.01 -6.82 -19.01
N GLY A 87 -6.28 -6.76 -18.62
CA GLY A 87 -7.12 -7.91 -18.37
C GLY A 87 -8.40 -7.48 -17.65
N ASP A 88 -9.42 -7.19 -18.46
CA ASP A 88 -10.78 -6.74 -18.15
C ASP A 88 -10.98 -5.22 -17.94
N SER A 89 -11.69 -4.62 -18.89
CA SER A 89 -11.88 -3.17 -19.05
C SER A 89 -13.07 -2.60 -18.27
N SER A 90 -13.55 -3.30 -17.24
CA SER A 90 -14.77 -2.89 -16.54
C SER A 90 -14.54 -1.84 -15.43
N CYS A 91 -13.31 -1.70 -14.94
CA CYS A 91 -13.01 -0.88 -13.76
C CYS A 91 -11.74 -0.05 -13.97
N ASN A 92 -11.91 1.26 -14.20
CA ASN A 92 -10.81 2.20 -14.37
C ASN A 92 -10.64 3.04 -13.09
N VAL A 93 -9.84 2.55 -12.13
CA VAL A 93 -9.58 3.21 -10.83
C VAL A 93 -9.08 4.65 -10.97
N THR A 94 -8.39 4.97 -12.08
CA THR A 94 -7.85 6.33 -12.28
C THR A 94 -8.96 7.38 -12.39
N LEU A 95 -10.18 7.00 -12.79
CA LEU A 95 -11.35 7.89 -12.85
C LEU A 95 -11.96 8.22 -11.48
N LEU A 96 -11.50 7.55 -10.41
CA LEU A 96 -11.98 7.78 -9.04
C LEU A 96 -11.07 8.71 -8.24
N VAL A 97 -9.90 9.05 -8.78
CA VAL A 97 -8.91 9.89 -8.09
C VAL A 97 -9.46 11.30 -7.90
N GLY A 98 -9.61 11.73 -6.65
CA GLY A 98 -10.18 13.03 -6.29
C GLY A 98 -11.70 13.13 -6.36
N GLU A 99 -12.40 12.03 -6.65
CA GLU A 99 -13.85 11.96 -6.68
C GLU A 99 -14.47 11.82 -5.27
N GLU A 100 -15.63 12.43 -5.05
CA GLU A 100 -16.49 12.18 -3.86
C GLU A 100 -17.30 10.88 -4.04
N ASN A 101 -17.43 10.05 -2.99
CA ASN A 101 -18.12 8.74 -3.04
C ASN A 101 -17.45 7.72 -4.00
N ALA A 102 -16.12 7.66 -3.99
CA ALA A 102 -15.34 6.72 -4.79
C ALA A 102 -15.63 5.25 -4.44
N SER A 103 -16.05 4.97 -3.20
CA SER A 103 -16.43 3.63 -2.74
C SER A 103 -17.60 3.05 -3.52
N THR A 104 -18.73 3.77 -3.59
CA THR A 104 -19.90 3.36 -4.37
C THR A 104 -19.57 3.18 -5.85
N ARG A 105 -18.82 4.13 -6.43
CA ARG A 105 -18.42 4.04 -7.85
C ARG A 105 -17.50 2.86 -8.14
N CYS A 106 -16.66 2.46 -7.18
CA CYS A 106 -15.84 1.26 -7.29
C CYS A 106 -16.72 0.00 -7.41
N GLU A 107 -17.75 -0.09 -6.57
CA GLU A 107 -18.71 -1.21 -6.58
C GLU A 107 -19.55 -1.25 -7.86
N GLU A 108 -19.96 -0.08 -8.37
CA GLU A 108 -20.70 0.03 -9.65
C GLU A 108 -19.87 -0.46 -10.85
N MET A 109 -18.55 -0.31 -10.79
CA MET A 109 -17.62 -0.82 -11.81
C MET A 109 -17.27 -2.30 -11.62
N GLY A 110 -17.87 -2.97 -10.64
CA GLY A 110 -17.56 -4.37 -10.29
C GLY A 110 -16.23 -4.54 -9.55
N GLY A 111 -15.64 -3.46 -9.06
CA GLY A 111 -14.48 -3.49 -8.17
C GLY A 111 -14.90 -3.69 -6.70
N THR A 112 -13.92 -4.01 -5.86
CA THR A 112 -14.09 -4.15 -4.41
C THR A 112 -13.38 -3.03 -3.69
N TRP A 113 -14.07 -2.36 -2.76
CA TRP A 113 -13.48 -1.37 -1.88
C TRP A 113 -12.78 -2.06 -0.70
N ILE A 114 -11.46 -2.08 -0.72
CA ILE A 114 -10.65 -2.82 0.24
C ILE A 114 -9.93 -1.89 1.21
N ASN A 115 -9.77 -2.35 2.44
CA ASN A 115 -8.99 -1.67 3.46
C ASN A 115 -7.62 -2.35 3.58
N TYR A 116 -6.55 -1.57 3.70
CA TYR A 116 -5.23 -2.12 3.99
C TYR A 116 -5.20 -2.82 5.35
N ALA A 117 -4.38 -3.88 5.47
CA ALA A 117 -4.26 -4.62 6.72
C ALA A 117 -3.67 -3.75 7.85
N SER A 118 -2.75 -2.85 7.49
CA SER A 118 -2.09 -1.87 8.34
C SER A 118 -2.82 -0.53 8.23
N ASN A 119 -3.78 -0.30 9.12
CA ASN A 119 -4.65 0.88 9.12
C ASN A 119 -4.82 1.50 10.53
N PHE A 120 -5.55 2.62 10.58
CA PHE A 120 -5.81 3.43 11.78
C PHE A 120 -7.31 3.62 12.05
N ASP A 121 -8.14 2.60 11.79
CA ASP A 121 -9.61 2.73 11.98
C ASP A 121 -10.04 2.47 13.43
N ASN A 122 -9.26 1.69 14.16
CA ASN A 122 -9.50 1.42 15.56
C ASN A 122 -8.17 1.33 16.34
N VAL A 123 -8.26 1.52 17.66
CA VAL A 123 -7.09 1.55 18.55
C VAL A 123 -6.24 0.28 18.41
N GLY A 124 -6.88 -0.89 18.26
CA GLY A 124 -6.18 -2.17 18.15
C GLY A 124 -5.39 -2.32 16.85
N ARG A 125 -5.99 -1.98 15.71
CA ARG A 125 -5.32 -1.97 14.39
C ARG A 125 -4.20 -0.94 14.36
N ALA A 126 -4.44 0.26 14.87
CA ALA A 126 -3.42 1.30 14.98
C ALA A 126 -2.21 0.83 15.80
N MET A 127 -2.44 0.15 16.94
CA MET A 127 -1.34 -0.43 17.73
C MET A 127 -0.58 -1.53 16.98
N LEU A 128 -1.28 -2.43 16.28
CA LEU A 128 -0.64 -3.49 15.49
C LEU A 128 0.23 -2.90 14.37
N THR A 129 -0.31 -1.92 13.64
CA THR A 129 0.41 -1.17 12.61
C THR A 129 1.64 -0.48 13.18
N LEU A 130 1.53 0.18 14.34
CA LEU A 130 2.65 0.85 14.97
C LEU A 130 3.70 -0.11 15.52
N VAL A 131 3.31 -1.30 16.00
CA VAL A 131 4.28 -2.33 16.38
C VAL A 131 5.11 -2.77 15.17
N GLN A 132 4.46 -3.01 14.03
CA GLN A 132 5.15 -3.34 12.77
C GLN A 132 6.11 -2.22 12.33
N VAL A 133 5.66 -0.97 12.37
CA VAL A 133 6.48 0.22 12.05
C VAL A 133 7.68 0.35 13.01
N THR A 134 7.49 0.12 14.31
CA THR A 134 8.60 0.20 15.28
C THR A 134 9.66 -0.88 15.07
N THR A 135 9.33 -1.98 14.41
CA THR A 135 10.29 -3.02 14.01
C THR A 135 11.00 -2.68 12.69
N LEU A 136 10.67 -1.54 12.05
CA LEU A 136 11.16 -1.13 10.73
C LEU A 136 10.86 -2.17 9.64
N ASP A 137 9.86 -3.01 9.85
CA ASP A 137 9.36 -3.91 8.83
C ASP A 137 8.20 -3.21 8.12
N ASP A 138 8.31 -3.08 6.80
CA ASP A 138 7.22 -2.56 5.97
C ASP A 138 6.68 -1.16 6.35
N TRP A 139 7.47 -0.38 7.09
CA TRP A 139 7.07 0.96 7.54
C TRP A 139 6.92 1.95 6.38
N THR A 140 7.63 1.72 5.27
CA THR A 140 7.56 2.55 4.06
C THR A 140 6.22 2.41 3.36
N GLU A 141 5.62 1.22 3.34
CA GLU A 141 4.29 1.03 2.73
C GLU A 141 3.23 1.73 3.56
N VAL A 142 3.28 1.61 4.88
CA VAL A 142 2.39 2.35 5.79
C VAL A 142 2.54 3.86 5.64
N TYR A 143 3.78 4.37 5.54
CA TYR A 143 4.06 5.78 5.28
C TYR A 143 3.50 6.25 3.93
N LEU A 144 3.72 5.49 2.86
CA LEU A 144 3.23 5.84 1.52
C LEU A 144 1.70 5.86 1.49
N HIS A 145 1.05 4.87 2.09
CA HIS A 145 -0.40 4.86 2.22
C HIS A 145 -0.92 6.04 3.04
N ALA A 146 -0.23 6.45 4.11
CA ALA A 146 -0.56 7.63 4.88
C ALA A 146 -0.41 8.93 4.07
N ALA A 147 0.69 9.05 3.31
CA ALA A 147 1.00 10.20 2.45
C ALA A 147 0.02 10.36 1.28
N ASP A 148 -0.56 9.26 0.82
CA ASP A 148 -1.51 9.25 -0.29
C ASP A 148 -2.97 9.45 0.16
N THR A 149 -3.21 9.59 1.48
CA THR A 149 -4.58 9.78 1.99
C THR A 149 -5.16 11.13 1.61
N VAL A 150 -6.49 11.14 1.39
CA VAL A 150 -7.25 12.34 0.97
C VAL A 150 -8.41 12.57 1.92
N GLY A 151 -9.26 11.56 2.09
CA GLY A 151 -10.47 11.63 2.90
C GLY A 151 -11.18 10.29 2.94
N VAL A 152 -12.26 10.23 3.72
CA VAL A 152 -13.13 9.05 3.78
C VAL A 152 -13.88 8.93 2.45
N ASP A 153 -14.05 7.69 1.96
CA ASP A 153 -14.71 7.38 0.68
C ASP A 153 -14.08 8.04 -0.55
N LYS A 154 -12.79 8.37 -0.49
CA LYS A 154 -12.02 8.93 -1.61
C LYS A 154 -10.87 8.01 -1.99
N GLN A 155 -10.62 7.88 -3.29
CA GLN A 155 -9.46 7.14 -3.77
C GLN A 155 -8.17 7.90 -3.39
N PRO A 156 -7.12 7.22 -2.89
CA PRO A 156 -5.83 7.84 -2.57
C PRO A 156 -5.23 8.58 -3.77
N ILE A 157 -4.66 9.75 -3.51
CA ILE A 157 -3.95 10.59 -4.48
C ILE A 157 -2.48 10.58 -4.10
N PRO A 158 -1.57 10.23 -5.04
CA PRO A 158 -0.14 10.20 -4.76
C PRO A 158 0.38 11.52 -4.18
N ASN A 159 1.04 11.45 -3.02
CA ASN A 159 1.69 12.58 -2.35
C ASN A 159 0.75 13.76 -2.04
N ASN A 160 -0.48 13.47 -1.58
CA ASN A 160 -1.43 14.50 -1.18
C ASN A 160 -1.18 15.05 0.23
N ASP A 161 -0.89 14.17 1.20
CA ASP A 161 -0.68 14.50 2.61
C ASP A 161 0.67 14.03 3.16
N GLY A 162 1.71 14.09 2.32
CA GLY A 162 3.07 13.66 2.70
C GLY A 162 3.65 14.44 3.88
N GLY A 163 3.23 15.69 4.10
CA GLY A 163 3.71 16.52 5.20
C GLY A 163 3.28 16.04 6.58
N VAL A 164 2.01 15.65 6.74
CA VAL A 164 1.49 15.11 8.00
C VAL A 164 2.07 13.72 8.26
N ALA A 165 2.19 12.89 7.21
CA ALA A 165 2.83 11.58 7.30
C ALA A 165 4.29 11.69 7.76
N ALA A 166 5.07 12.62 7.20
CA ALA A 166 6.49 12.79 7.54
C ALA A 166 6.76 13.28 8.98
N ILE A 167 5.79 13.92 9.64
CA ILE A 167 5.92 14.36 11.03
C ILE A 167 5.59 13.22 12.01
N TYR A 168 4.71 12.30 11.59
CA TYR A 168 4.17 11.25 12.45
C TYR A 168 5.04 9.99 12.53
N PHE A 169 5.65 9.60 11.41
CA PHE A 169 6.54 8.43 11.29
C PHE A 169 8.00 8.80 11.52
#